data_AF-A0A8T4GAE8-F1
#
_entry.id   AF-A0A8T4GAE8-F1
#
_cell.length_a   1.000
_cell.length_b   1.000
_cell.length_c   1.000
_cell.angle_alpha   90.00
_cell.angle_beta   90.00
_cell.angle_gamma   90.00
#
_symmetry.space_group_name_H-M   'P 1'
#
loop_
_entity.id
_entity.type
_entity.pdbx_description
1 polymer ?
#
loop_
_entity_poly.entity_id
_entity_poly.type
_entity_poly.pdbx_seq_one_letter_code
_entity_poly.pdbx_strand_id
1 'polypeptide(L)'
;MVRSRIGKLRRDEKGFTGLEAAIVLIAFVVVAAVFSYVMLGAGFYTTQKSKKVVDTGVKQASSSLTLDGQYIYLNCTGHTGSNGKANQIYFYVTQTAGGSPVDLNMTSIAITTDQGYKQLFYDKDNCTSTGGANCPWWYDDTIGDGDNVVEPNEKYKIVIDLDTTKWPGIGELNPNDVVTIEVRPPIGAPLTITKTLPPSFTNLTFV
;
A
#
# COMPACT_ATOMS: atom_id res chain seq x y z
N MET A 1 85.11 12.44 -55.66
CA MET A 1 84.64 11.38 -54.73
C MET A 1 84.46 11.98 -53.35
N VAL A 2 83.32 11.65 -52.76
CA VAL A 2 82.58 12.22 -51.60
C VAL A 2 83.41 12.49 -50.32
N ARG A 3 83.11 13.60 -49.62
CA ARG A 3 83.26 13.68 -48.15
C ARG A 3 81.95 14.15 -47.52
N SER A 4 81.17 13.17 -47.04
CA SER A 4 79.95 13.35 -46.26
C SER A 4 80.31 13.79 -44.84
N ARG A 5 79.78 14.93 -44.39
CA ARG A 5 79.82 15.33 -42.97
C ARG A 5 78.64 14.67 -42.26
N ILE A 6 78.91 13.60 -41.52
CA ILE A 6 77.97 13.03 -40.55
C ILE A 6 77.97 13.93 -39.31
N GLY A 7 76.86 14.65 -39.11
CA GLY A 7 76.59 15.37 -37.86
C GLY A 7 76.30 14.38 -36.74
N LYS A 8 76.96 14.53 -35.59
CA LYS A 8 76.66 13.76 -34.37
C LYS A 8 75.25 14.11 -33.88
N LEU A 9 74.32 13.17 -34.00
CA LEU A 9 73.08 13.14 -33.22
C LEU A 9 73.45 12.93 -31.74
N ARG A 10 73.41 13.98 -30.92
CA ARG A 10 73.46 13.84 -29.46
C ARG A 10 72.17 13.14 -29.02
N ARG A 11 72.29 11.91 -28.50
CA ARG A 11 71.21 11.24 -27.76
C ARG A 11 71.07 11.95 -26.42
N ASP A 12 69.93 12.60 -26.21
CA ASP A 12 69.51 13.14 -24.92
C ASP A 12 68.85 12.01 -24.15
N GLU A 13 69.63 11.25 -23.37
CA GLU A 13 69.07 10.26 -22.43
C GLU A 13 68.68 10.98 -21.15
N LYS A 14 67.47 11.54 -21.12
CA LYS A 14 66.87 12.03 -19.87
C LYS A 14 66.64 10.83 -18.95
N GLY A 15 67.32 10.82 -17.80
CA GLY A 15 67.13 9.80 -16.77
C GLY A 15 65.76 9.92 -16.11
N PHE A 16 65.07 8.80 -15.95
CA PHE A 16 63.82 8.72 -15.20
C PHE A 16 64.12 9.02 -13.72
N THR A 17 63.56 10.09 -13.17
CA THR A 17 63.87 10.49 -11.79
C THR A 17 62.87 9.85 -10.80
N GLY A 18 63.35 9.46 -9.62
CA GLY A 18 62.46 8.92 -8.57
C GLY A 18 61.40 9.92 -8.09
N LEU A 19 61.65 11.23 -8.29
CA LEU A 19 60.71 12.29 -7.96
C LEU A 19 59.50 12.30 -8.90
N GLU A 20 59.70 12.07 -10.21
CA GLU A 20 58.60 11.92 -11.18
C GLU A 20 57.76 10.68 -10.86
N ALA A 21 58.40 9.57 -10.48
CA ALA A 21 57.71 8.35 -10.05
C ALA A 21 56.89 8.57 -8.76
N ALA A 22 57.43 9.33 -7.80
CA ALA A 22 56.74 9.61 -6.53
C ALA A 22 55.49 10.49 -6.71
N ILE A 23 55.55 11.50 -7.59
CA ILE A 23 54.38 12.34 -7.91
C ILE A 23 53.26 11.49 -8.53
N VAL A 24 53.62 10.61 -9.47
CA VAL A 24 52.67 9.68 -10.11
C VAL A 24 52.08 8.73 -9.07
N LEU A 25 52.89 8.19 -8.16
CA LEU A 25 52.42 7.31 -7.08
C LEU A 25 51.36 8.01 -6.20
N ILE A 26 51.61 9.26 -5.77
CA ILE A 26 50.66 10.03 -4.96
C ILE A 26 49.35 10.24 -5.73
N ALA A 27 49.42 10.61 -7.01
CA ALA A 27 48.23 10.79 -7.84
C ALA A 27 47.41 9.50 -7.95
N PHE A 28 48.05 8.34 -8.13
CA PHE A 28 47.36 7.03 -8.15
C PHE A 28 46.69 6.72 -6.80
N VAL A 29 47.36 6.96 -5.69
CA VAL A 29 46.80 6.72 -4.35
C VAL A 29 45.61 7.63 -4.07
N VAL A 30 45.68 8.92 -4.44
CA VAL A 30 44.58 9.87 -4.27
C VAL A 30 43.37 9.47 -5.13
N VAL A 31 43.59 9.12 -6.40
CA VAL A 31 42.51 8.64 -7.28
C VAL A 31 41.87 7.37 -6.71
N ALA A 32 42.67 6.42 -6.23
CA ALA A 32 42.16 5.21 -5.58
C ALA A 32 41.34 5.54 -4.33
N ALA A 33 41.80 6.46 -3.47
CA ALA A 33 41.10 6.85 -2.25
C ALA A 33 39.76 7.55 -2.53
N VAL A 34 39.72 8.50 -3.49
CA VAL A 34 38.48 9.17 -3.89
C VAL A 34 37.52 8.17 -4.52
N PHE A 35 38.03 7.27 -5.36
CA PHE A 35 37.22 6.20 -5.95
C PHE A 35 36.62 5.29 -4.87
N SER A 36 37.41 4.85 -3.89
CA SER A 36 36.92 4.03 -2.76
C SER A 36 35.87 4.76 -1.93
N TYR A 37 36.05 6.05 -1.65
CA TYR A 37 35.06 6.84 -0.91
C TYR A 37 33.71 6.90 -1.64
N VAL A 38 33.72 7.21 -2.94
CA VAL A 38 32.51 7.26 -3.76
C VAL A 38 31.87 5.88 -3.87
N MET A 39 32.67 4.83 -4.07
CA MET A 39 32.19 3.45 -4.15
C MET A 39 31.52 3.01 -2.85
N LEU A 40 32.10 3.33 -1.69
CA LEU A 40 31.50 3.03 -0.39
C LEU A 40 30.22 3.83 -0.15
N GLY A 41 30.22 5.13 -0.49
CA GLY A 41 29.02 5.97 -0.37
C GLY A 41 27.87 5.45 -1.21
N ALA A 42 28.13 5.11 -2.48
CA ALA A 42 27.16 4.46 -3.35
C ALA A 42 26.75 3.08 -2.81
N GLY A 43 27.70 2.28 -2.33
CA GLY A 43 27.45 0.96 -1.74
C GLY A 43 26.57 0.98 -0.49
N PHE A 44 26.72 1.98 0.37
CA PHE A 44 25.86 2.15 1.55
C PHE A 44 24.46 2.59 1.15
N TYR A 45 24.34 3.53 0.19
CA TYR A 45 23.03 3.94 -0.32
C TYR A 45 22.26 2.77 -0.95
N THR A 46 22.93 1.96 -1.79
CA THR A 46 22.32 0.77 -2.40
C THR A 46 21.93 -0.24 -1.34
N THR A 47 22.77 -0.50 -0.34
CA THR A 47 22.47 -1.44 0.76
C THR A 47 21.27 -0.98 1.59
N GLN A 48 21.22 0.30 1.95
CA GLN A 48 20.08 0.89 2.69
C GLN A 48 18.79 0.83 1.87
N LYS A 49 18.85 1.15 0.58
CA LYS A 49 17.69 1.08 -0.30
C LYS A 49 17.21 -0.36 -0.47
N SER A 50 18.13 -1.31 -0.66
CA SER A 50 17.83 -2.74 -0.74
C SER A 50 17.15 -3.24 0.54
N LYS A 51 17.68 -2.90 1.71
CA LYS A 51 17.05 -3.24 2.99
C LYS A 51 15.62 -2.69 3.07
N LYS A 52 15.42 -1.41 2.74
CA LYS A 52 14.08 -0.80 2.74
C LYS A 52 13.12 -1.52 1.79
N VAL A 53 13.56 -1.86 0.57
CA VAL A 53 12.72 -2.55 -0.42
C VAL A 53 12.36 -3.96 0.04
N VAL A 54 13.31 -4.71 0.61
CA VAL A 54 13.04 -6.04 1.19
C VAL A 54 12.02 -5.93 2.32
N ASP A 55 12.23 -5.02 3.28
CA ASP A 55 11.32 -4.83 4.40
C ASP A 55 9.91 -4.43 3.91
N THR A 56 9.80 -3.45 3.01
CA THR A 56 8.50 -3.05 2.45
C THR A 56 7.87 -4.12 1.57
N GLY A 57 8.67 -4.95 0.89
CA GLY A 57 8.18 -6.04 0.07
C GLY A 57 7.57 -7.15 0.92
N VAL A 58 8.22 -7.52 2.03
CA VAL A 58 7.67 -8.46 3.00
C VAL A 58 6.41 -7.89 3.65
N LYS A 59 6.41 -6.61 4.04
CA LYS A 59 5.21 -5.94 4.57
C LYS A 59 4.07 -5.96 3.56
N GLN A 60 4.31 -5.60 2.29
CA GLN A 60 3.29 -5.62 1.24
C GLN A 60 2.73 -7.02 0.96
N ALA A 61 3.55 -8.07 1.04
CA ALA A 61 3.10 -9.44 0.80
C ALA A 61 2.36 -10.05 2.00
N SER A 62 2.73 -9.67 3.22
CA SER A 62 2.17 -10.23 4.46
C SER A 62 0.96 -9.46 4.96
N SER A 63 0.91 -8.13 4.77
CA SER A 63 -0.22 -7.30 5.18
C SER A 63 -1.44 -7.61 4.33
N SER A 64 -2.55 -7.90 4.98
CA SER A 64 -3.87 -7.98 4.37
C SER A 64 -4.90 -7.89 5.48
N LEU A 65 -6.11 -7.50 5.11
CA LEU A 65 -7.28 -7.60 5.97
C LEU A 65 -8.02 -8.89 5.64
N THR A 66 -8.58 -9.52 6.66
CA THR A 66 -9.43 -10.69 6.53
C THR A 66 -10.78 -10.41 7.16
N LEU A 67 -11.83 -10.96 6.55
CA LEU A 67 -13.16 -10.95 7.13
C LEU A 67 -13.14 -11.80 8.41
N ASP A 68 -13.50 -11.20 9.54
CA ASP A 68 -13.69 -11.92 10.79
C ASP A 68 -15.10 -12.52 10.79
N GLY A 69 -15.15 -13.84 10.58
CA GLY A 69 -16.39 -14.59 10.37
C GLY A 69 -16.71 -14.81 8.88
N GLN A 70 -17.88 -15.38 8.62
CA GLN A 70 -18.33 -15.72 7.26
C GLN A 70 -19.39 -14.75 6.72
N TYR A 71 -20.00 -13.94 7.58
CA TYR A 71 -21.22 -13.22 7.27
C TYR A 71 -20.98 -11.72 7.11
N ILE A 72 -21.69 -11.12 6.17
CA ILE A 72 -21.98 -9.68 6.16
C ILE A 72 -23.38 -9.47 6.73
N TYR A 73 -23.58 -8.34 7.39
CA TYR A 73 -24.86 -7.97 7.98
C TYR A 73 -25.46 -6.80 7.21
N LEU A 74 -26.75 -6.89 6.91
CA LEU A 74 -27.54 -5.84 6.28
C LEU A 74 -28.59 -5.34 7.26
N ASN A 75 -28.54 -4.05 7.55
CA ASN A 75 -29.58 -3.37 8.32
C ASN A 75 -30.63 -2.82 7.35
N CYS A 76 -31.85 -3.35 7.43
CA CYS A 76 -32.97 -3.02 6.55
C CYS A 76 -34.07 -2.37 7.40
N THR A 77 -33.89 -1.11 7.76
CA THR A 77 -34.83 -0.39 8.62
C THR A 77 -35.99 0.17 7.79
N GLY A 78 -37.22 -0.22 8.16
CA GLY A 78 -38.45 0.31 7.57
C GLY A 78 -38.90 -0.36 6.27
N HIS A 79 -38.05 -1.14 5.60
CA HIS A 79 -38.38 -1.87 4.37
C HIS A 79 -37.89 -3.32 4.46
N THR A 80 -38.81 -4.23 4.80
CA THR A 80 -38.55 -5.67 4.93
C THR A 80 -39.41 -6.49 3.96
N GLY A 81 -39.16 -7.80 3.87
CA GLY A 81 -39.85 -8.69 2.95
C GLY A 81 -39.17 -8.79 1.59
N SER A 82 -39.92 -9.19 0.56
CA SER A 82 -39.41 -9.40 -0.81
C SER A 82 -39.15 -8.10 -1.59
N ASN A 83 -39.57 -6.96 -1.05
CA ASN A 83 -39.25 -5.61 -1.56
C ASN A 83 -38.41 -4.84 -0.53
N GLY A 84 -37.67 -5.55 0.34
CA GLY A 84 -36.84 -4.93 1.36
C GLY A 84 -35.67 -4.17 0.75
N LYS A 85 -35.19 -3.14 1.46
CA LYS A 85 -34.03 -2.34 1.05
C LYS A 85 -32.98 -2.34 2.15
N ALA A 86 -31.73 -2.55 1.79
CA ALA A 86 -30.63 -2.43 2.73
C ALA A 86 -30.22 -0.96 2.89
N ASN A 87 -30.27 -0.44 4.12
CA ASN A 87 -29.81 0.90 4.45
C ASN A 87 -28.31 0.91 4.74
N GLN A 88 -27.82 -0.12 5.43
CA GLN A 88 -26.42 -0.21 5.83
C GLN A 88 -25.93 -1.64 5.68
N ILE A 89 -24.67 -1.80 5.31
CA ILE A 89 -23.95 -3.06 5.40
C ILE A 89 -22.85 -2.92 6.43
N TYR A 90 -22.68 -3.91 7.29
CA TYR A 90 -21.51 -3.96 8.15
C TYR A 90 -20.94 -5.37 8.24
N PHE A 91 -19.64 -5.42 8.49
CA PHE A 91 -18.88 -6.66 8.68
C PHE A 91 -17.66 -6.37 9.55
N TYR A 92 -17.10 -7.41 10.12
CA TYR A 92 -15.93 -7.30 10.99
C TYR A 92 -14.69 -7.68 10.21
N VAL A 93 -13.61 -6.94 10.39
CA VAL A 93 -12.31 -7.24 9.82
C VAL A 93 -11.28 -7.40 10.93
N THR A 94 -10.38 -8.32 10.70
CA THR A 94 -9.16 -8.52 11.49
C THR A 94 -7.98 -8.53 10.54
N GLN A 95 -6.81 -8.22 11.06
CA GLN A 95 -5.59 -8.41 10.32
C GLN A 95 -5.35 -9.90 10.02
N THR A 96 -4.86 -10.22 8.83
CA THR A 96 -4.41 -11.58 8.49
C THR A 96 -3.32 -12.03 9.47
N ALA A 97 -3.33 -13.30 9.86
CA ALA A 97 -2.34 -13.86 10.77
C ALA A 97 -0.90 -13.64 10.23
N GLY A 98 -0.06 -12.98 11.04
CA GLY A 98 1.31 -12.64 10.67
C GLY A 98 1.46 -11.45 9.72
N GLY A 99 0.39 -10.68 9.47
CA GLY A 99 0.44 -9.44 8.71
C GLY A 99 1.12 -8.29 9.47
N SER A 100 1.49 -7.23 8.74
CA SER A 100 1.94 -5.96 9.36
C SER A 100 0.78 -4.96 9.50
N PRO A 101 0.75 -4.11 10.55
CA PRO A 101 -0.40 -3.30 10.91
C PRO A 101 -0.97 -2.48 9.73
N VAL A 102 -2.30 -2.36 9.67
CA VAL A 102 -3.00 -1.76 8.52
C VAL A 102 -3.76 -0.51 8.93
N ASP A 103 -3.41 0.64 8.36
CA ASP A 103 -4.10 1.90 8.61
C ASP A 103 -5.43 2.00 7.83
N LEU A 104 -6.55 2.14 8.56
CA LEU A 104 -7.88 2.28 7.98
C LEU A 104 -8.15 3.69 7.41
N ASN A 105 -7.47 4.74 7.88
CA ASN A 105 -7.60 6.09 7.35
C ASN A 105 -7.09 6.22 5.90
N MET A 106 -6.16 5.34 5.51
CA MET A 106 -5.62 5.29 4.14
C MET A 106 -6.22 4.14 3.33
N THR A 107 -7.23 3.46 3.87
CA THR A 107 -7.94 2.39 3.19
C THR A 107 -9.03 2.98 2.30
N SER A 108 -9.36 2.27 1.22
CA SER A 108 -10.52 2.60 0.39
C SER A 108 -11.44 1.40 0.26
N ILE A 109 -12.74 1.67 0.11
CA ILE A 109 -13.75 0.63 -0.10
C ILE A 109 -14.35 0.83 -1.49
N ALA A 110 -14.46 -0.26 -2.22
CA ALA A 110 -15.20 -0.33 -3.47
C ALA A 110 -16.42 -1.24 -3.32
N ILE A 111 -17.52 -0.85 -3.94
CA ILE A 111 -18.75 -1.62 -4.00
C ILE A 111 -19.12 -1.78 -5.46
N THR A 112 -19.40 -3.01 -5.84
CA THR A 112 -19.93 -3.38 -7.15
C THR A 112 -21.29 -4.01 -6.98
N THR A 113 -22.26 -3.50 -7.73
CA THR A 113 -23.61 -4.04 -7.87
C THR A 113 -23.86 -4.32 -9.36
N ASP A 114 -25.04 -4.84 -9.69
CA ASP A 114 -25.51 -4.96 -11.07
C ASP A 114 -25.68 -3.61 -11.76
N GLN A 115 -26.02 -2.56 -11.00
CA GLN A 115 -26.26 -1.20 -11.51
C GLN A 115 -24.98 -0.38 -11.69
N GLY A 116 -23.90 -0.69 -10.96
CA GLY A 116 -22.65 0.05 -11.12
C GLY A 116 -21.52 -0.30 -10.16
N TYR A 117 -20.46 0.50 -10.28
CA TYR A 117 -19.24 0.40 -9.47
C TYR A 117 -18.91 1.76 -8.86
N LYS A 118 -18.58 1.77 -7.58
CA LYS A 118 -18.09 2.96 -6.91
C LYS A 118 -16.98 2.60 -5.94
N GLN A 119 -15.93 3.43 -5.90
CA GLN A 119 -14.86 3.36 -4.92
C GLN A 119 -14.73 4.70 -4.22
N LEU A 120 -14.61 4.67 -2.89
CA LEU A 120 -14.45 5.85 -2.04
C LEU A 120 -13.32 5.61 -1.05
N PHE A 121 -12.51 6.64 -0.85
CA PHE A 121 -11.47 6.66 0.18
C PHE A 121 -12.08 7.06 1.52
N TYR A 122 -11.42 6.70 2.62
CA TYR A 122 -11.81 7.18 3.93
C TYR A 122 -11.64 8.71 4.02
N ASP A 123 -12.64 9.40 4.57
CA ASP A 123 -12.62 10.84 4.79
C ASP A 123 -12.57 11.13 6.30
N LYS A 124 -11.35 11.32 6.82
CA LYS A 124 -11.11 11.56 8.25
C LYS A 124 -11.77 12.84 8.78
N ASP A 125 -11.99 13.84 7.92
CA ASP A 125 -12.53 15.13 8.36
C ASP A 125 -14.06 15.08 8.52
N ASN A 126 -14.74 14.20 7.77
CA ASN A 126 -16.20 14.07 7.78
C ASN A 126 -16.72 12.78 8.44
N CYS A 127 -15.86 11.79 8.70
CA CYS A 127 -16.21 10.51 9.29
C CYS A 127 -15.79 10.40 10.77
N THR A 128 -16.72 9.92 11.60
CA THR A 128 -16.45 9.51 12.99
C THR A 128 -16.78 8.03 13.18
N SER A 129 -16.48 7.44 14.34
CA SER A 129 -16.82 6.04 14.67
C SER A 129 -18.33 5.73 14.65
N THR A 130 -19.18 6.77 14.61
CA THR A 130 -20.65 6.63 14.50
C THR A 130 -21.20 7.10 13.15
N GLY A 131 -20.32 7.34 12.17
CA GLY A 131 -20.65 7.91 10.87
C GLY A 131 -20.59 9.45 10.86
N GLY A 132 -21.20 10.06 9.85
CA GLY A 132 -21.18 11.51 9.64
C GLY A 132 -22.05 11.93 8.45
N ALA A 133 -22.30 13.24 8.31
CA ALA A 133 -23.22 13.78 7.31
C ALA A 133 -22.82 13.41 5.86
N ASN A 134 -21.52 13.37 5.58
CA ASN A 134 -20.96 13.00 4.27
C ASN A 134 -20.03 11.79 4.35
N CYS A 135 -20.29 10.90 5.30
CA CYS A 135 -19.44 9.73 5.53
C CYS A 135 -20.04 8.49 4.85
N PRO A 136 -19.55 8.07 3.66
CA PRO A 136 -20.06 6.90 2.95
C PRO A 136 -19.80 5.59 3.68
N TRP A 137 -18.69 5.51 4.40
CA TRP A 137 -18.35 4.37 5.23
C TRP A 137 -17.45 4.82 6.38
N TRP A 138 -17.55 4.14 7.51
CA TRP A 138 -16.68 4.36 8.66
C TRP A 138 -16.29 3.03 9.29
N TYR A 139 -15.42 3.09 10.27
CA TYR A 139 -15.02 1.95 11.08
C TYR A 139 -15.22 2.26 12.56
N ASP A 140 -15.45 1.21 13.33
CA ASP A 140 -15.59 1.27 14.79
C ASP A 140 -14.72 0.18 15.41
N ASP A 141 -13.96 0.54 16.43
CA ASP A 141 -13.13 -0.42 17.15
C ASP A 141 -14.02 -1.25 18.09
N THR A 142 -14.14 -2.54 17.78
CA THR A 142 -14.92 -3.47 18.60
C THR A 142 -14.06 -4.15 19.66
N ILE A 143 -12.80 -4.44 19.32
CA ILE A 143 -11.80 -5.04 20.20
C ILE A 143 -10.45 -4.45 19.79
N GLY A 144 -9.93 -3.50 20.55
CA GLY A 144 -8.71 -2.79 20.23
C GLY A 144 -8.42 -1.70 21.26
N ASP A 145 -7.49 -0.82 20.91
CA ASP A 145 -7.03 0.28 21.77
C ASP A 145 -7.61 1.66 21.41
N GLY A 146 -8.55 1.71 20.45
CA GLY A 146 -9.23 2.91 19.99
C GLY A 146 -8.46 3.74 18.97
N ASP A 147 -7.42 3.19 18.36
CA ASP A 147 -6.70 3.85 17.27
C ASP A 147 -7.33 3.61 15.88
N ASN A 148 -6.58 3.88 14.80
CA ASN A 148 -7.03 3.72 13.41
C ASN A 148 -6.29 2.62 12.66
N VAL A 149 -5.52 1.81 13.37
CA VAL A 149 -4.62 0.81 12.82
C VAL A 149 -5.13 -0.55 13.26
N VAL A 150 -5.28 -1.47 12.32
CA VAL A 150 -5.65 -2.86 12.64
C VAL A 150 -4.38 -3.64 12.97
N GLU A 151 -4.22 -4.00 14.24
CA GLU A 151 -3.12 -4.79 14.77
C GLU A 151 -3.50 -6.26 15.03
N PRO A 152 -2.52 -7.14 15.32
CA PRO A 152 -2.82 -8.53 15.61
C PRO A 152 -3.69 -8.66 16.86
N ASN A 153 -4.78 -9.43 16.74
CA ASN A 153 -5.80 -9.65 17.77
C ASN A 153 -6.81 -8.50 17.96
N GLU A 154 -6.82 -7.52 17.06
CA GLU A 154 -7.84 -6.47 17.04
C GLU A 154 -8.95 -6.76 16.04
N LYS A 155 -10.13 -6.19 16.31
CA LYS A 155 -11.32 -6.35 15.48
C LYS A 155 -11.99 -5.02 15.25
N TYR A 156 -12.08 -4.65 13.98
CA TYR A 156 -12.74 -3.45 13.55
C TYR A 156 -14.03 -3.80 12.83
N LYS A 157 -15.10 -3.08 13.15
CA LYS A 157 -16.37 -3.14 12.46
C LYS A 157 -16.38 -2.10 11.36
N ILE A 158 -16.40 -2.53 10.11
CA ILE A 158 -16.60 -1.64 8.97
C ILE A 158 -18.09 -1.50 8.72
N VAL A 159 -18.58 -0.25 8.62
CA VAL A 159 -19.96 0.07 8.30
C VAL A 159 -20.00 0.91 7.03
N ILE A 160 -20.81 0.48 6.09
CA ILE A 160 -21.09 1.15 4.82
C ILE A 160 -22.54 1.63 4.89
N ASP A 161 -22.74 2.92 4.74
CA ASP A 161 -24.06 3.52 4.62
C ASP A 161 -24.45 3.61 3.16
N LEU A 162 -25.52 2.93 2.77
CA LEU A 162 -25.95 2.78 1.38
C LEU A 162 -26.88 3.90 0.90
N ASP A 163 -26.99 4.99 1.66
CA ASP A 163 -27.65 6.19 1.16
C ASP A 163 -27.05 6.59 -0.20
N THR A 164 -27.89 6.60 -1.23
CA THR A 164 -27.51 6.91 -2.62
C THR A 164 -26.83 8.27 -2.78
N THR A 165 -27.06 9.21 -1.86
CA THR A 165 -26.37 10.50 -1.82
C THR A 165 -24.89 10.35 -1.43
N LYS A 166 -24.58 9.38 -0.57
CA LYS A 166 -23.23 9.06 -0.09
C LYS A 166 -22.52 8.08 -1.02
N TRP A 167 -23.26 7.16 -1.65
CA TRP A 167 -22.76 6.25 -2.68
C TRP A 167 -23.51 6.42 -4.01
N PRO A 168 -23.20 7.48 -4.77
CA PRO A 168 -23.87 7.69 -6.05
C PRO A 168 -23.44 6.63 -7.07
N GLY A 169 -24.42 6.11 -7.81
CA GLY A 169 -24.19 5.25 -8.98
C GLY A 169 -24.10 3.74 -8.69
N ILE A 170 -24.36 3.29 -7.45
CA ILE A 170 -24.45 1.84 -7.13
C ILE A 170 -25.90 1.30 -7.16
N GLY A 171 -26.90 2.17 -7.33
CA GLY A 171 -28.31 1.78 -7.25
C GLY A 171 -28.76 1.41 -5.84
N GLU A 172 -29.96 0.88 -5.71
CA GLU A 172 -30.48 0.31 -4.46
C GLU A 172 -30.17 -1.19 -4.41
N LEU A 173 -29.85 -1.72 -3.23
CA LEU A 173 -29.68 -3.16 -3.02
C LEU A 173 -31.02 -3.83 -2.72
N ASN A 174 -31.46 -4.69 -3.63
CA ASN A 174 -32.71 -5.43 -3.56
C ASN A 174 -32.48 -6.91 -3.22
N PRO A 175 -33.54 -7.64 -2.82
CA PRO A 175 -33.45 -9.08 -2.60
C PRO A 175 -33.06 -9.84 -3.88
N ASN A 176 -32.17 -10.83 -3.75
CA ASN A 176 -31.51 -11.60 -4.83
C ASN A 176 -30.38 -10.87 -5.58
N ASP A 177 -30.06 -9.62 -5.27
CA ASP A 177 -28.93 -8.93 -5.90
C ASP A 177 -27.60 -9.53 -5.46
N VAL A 178 -26.59 -9.43 -6.33
CA VAL A 178 -25.21 -9.80 -6.00
C VAL A 178 -24.43 -8.54 -5.67
N VAL A 179 -23.87 -8.49 -4.46
CA VAL A 179 -23.01 -7.40 -4.02
C VAL A 179 -21.58 -7.90 -3.89
N THR A 180 -20.63 -7.13 -4.42
CA THR A 180 -19.20 -7.35 -4.20
C THR A 180 -18.61 -6.14 -3.51
N ILE A 181 -18.05 -6.35 -2.32
CA ILE A 181 -17.37 -5.33 -1.52
C ILE A 181 -15.88 -5.65 -1.57
N GLU A 182 -15.07 -4.65 -1.90
CA GLU A 182 -13.62 -4.76 -1.91
C GLU A 182 -13.01 -3.72 -0.97
N VAL A 183 -12.31 -4.19 0.06
CA VAL A 183 -11.57 -3.34 1.00
C VAL A 183 -10.11 -3.34 0.58
N ARG A 184 -9.61 -2.18 0.14
CA ARG A 184 -8.26 -1.98 -0.37
C ARG A 184 -7.41 -1.24 0.66
N PRO A 185 -6.60 -1.95 1.47
CA PRO A 185 -5.68 -1.31 2.38
C PRO A 185 -4.56 -0.57 1.62
N PRO A 186 -3.86 0.39 2.26
CA PRO A 186 -2.75 1.11 1.64
C PRO A 186 -1.54 0.20 1.33
N ILE A 187 -1.37 -0.83 2.16
CA ILE A 187 -0.32 -1.84 2.05
C ILE A 187 -1.01 -3.19 2.18
N GLY A 188 -0.72 -4.10 1.25
CA GLY A 188 -1.28 -5.44 1.28
C GLY A 188 -2.17 -5.82 0.10
N ALA A 189 -2.72 -7.04 0.19
CA ALA A 189 -3.72 -7.52 -0.73
C ALA A 189 -5.12 -6.98 -0.39
N PRO A 190 -5.95 -6.69 -1.40
CA PRO A 190 -7.34 -6.29 -1.18
C PRO A 190 -8.16 -7.46 -0.65
N LEU A 191 -9.07 -7.18 0.27
CA LEU A 191 -10.08 -8.12 0.74
C LEU A 191 -11.31 -8.01 -0.15
N THR A 192 -11.68 -9.07 -0.86
CA THR A 192 -12.89 -9.11 -1.69
C THR A 192 -13.94 -10.03 -1.06
N ILE A 193 -15.15 -9.51 -0.90
CA ILE A 193 -16.31 -10.21 -0.34
C ILE A 193 -17.44 -10.14 -1.36
N THR A 194 -17.79 -11.27 -1.96
CA THR A 194 -18.93 -11.37 -2.89
C THR A 194 -20.03 -12.21 -2.25
N LYS A 195 -21.25 -11.65 -2.19
CA LYS A 195 -22.41 -12.28 -1.57
C LYS A 195 -23.66 -12.07 -2.43
N THR A 196 -24.49 -13.10 -2.50
CA THR A 196 -25.84 -13.03 -3.09
C THR A 196 -26.84 -12.77 -1.99
N LEU A 197 -27.55 -11.65 -2.04
CA LEU A 197 -28.53 -11.26 -1.04
C LEU A 197 -29.73 -12.22 -1.05
N PRO A 198 -30.33 -12.53 0.11
CA PRO A 198 -31.44 -13.46 0.19
C PRO A 198 -32.70 -12.91 -0.49
N PRO A 199 -33.68 -13.77 -0.82
CA PRO A 199 -34.92 -13.38 -1.50
C PRO A 199 -35.88 -12.55 -0.63
N SER A 200 -35.58 -12.38 0.66
CA SER A 200 -36.37 -11.57 1.58
C SER A 200 -35.49 -11.01 2.70
N PHE A 201 -35.69 -9.73 3.04
CA PHE A 201 -34.98 -9.09 4.15
C PHE A 201 -35.82 -9.08 5.41
N THR A 202 -35.15 -9.27 6.55
CA THR A 202 -35.65 -8.91 7.88
C THR A 202 -34.97 -7.62 8.35
N ASN A 203 -35.35 -7.06 9.50
CA ASN A 203 -34.71 -5.86 10.06
C ASN A 203 -33.18 -5.99 10.13
N LEU A 204 -32.69 -7.19 10.45
CA LEU A 204 -31.27 -7.53 10.43
C LEU A 204 -31.08 -8.82 9.64
N THR A 205 -30.59 -8.69 8.42
CA THR A 205 -30.34 -9.83 7.52
C THR A 205 -28.84 -10.14 7.50
N PHE A 206 -28.45 -11.41 7.43
CA PHE A 206 -27.03 -11.81 7.36
C PHE A 206 -26.81 -12.82 6.22
N VAL A 207 -25.65 -12.74 5.55
CA VAL A 207 -25.34 -13.48 4.31
C VAL A 207 -23.87 -13.89 4.23
#